data_AF-A0A4Y2F9M3-F1
#
_entry.id   AF-A0A4Y2F9M3-F1
#
_cell.length_a   1.000
_cell.length_b   1.000
_cell.length_c   1.000
_cell.angle_alpha   90.00
_cell.angle_beta   90.00
_cell.angle_gamma   90.00
#
_symmetry.space_group_name_H-M   'P 1'
#
loop_
_entity.id
_entity.type
_entity.pdbx_description
1 polymer ?
#
loop_
_entity_poly.entity_id
_entity_poly.type
_entity_poly.pdbx_seq_one_letter_code
_entity_poly.pdbx_strand_id
1 'polypeptide(L)'
;MDAGDSRRIEREQVDLPNGHWIKDNIFGPVIPSSVGNPTIYFERTFDFNCVVTPTSWLFRVTFTRAKGKDVSCISAIRRTDHAPGLVNVQFWTTILTDIFCFDVSYVQHFISGMPAGRVDRQVFKHIISSKYASILYEQKLHVQFFLIVHGCHSAGDKTE
;
A
#
# COMPACT_ATOMS: atom_id res chain seq x y z
N MET A 1 8.53 -10.64 9.83
CA MET A 1 7.85 -11.40 8.77
C MET A 1 7.06 -12.49 9.46
N ASP A 2 5.74 -12.56 9.23
CA ASP A 2 4.94 -13.69 9.71
C ASP A 2 5.40 -14.96 8.98
N ALA A 3 5.78 -15.97 9.76
CA ALA A 3 6.09 -17.30 9.27
C ALA A 3 4.83 -17.90 8.63
N GLY A 4 4.68 -17.78 7.32
CA GLY A 4 3.52 -18.33 6.59
C GLY A 4 3.13 -17.60 5.31
N ASP A 5 3.68 -16.42 5.02
CA ASP A 5 3.41 -15.75 3.75
C ASP A 5 4.27 -16.35 2.63
N SER A 6 3.72 -17.31 1.88
CA SER A 6 4.39 -17.99 0.76
C SER A 6 4.38 -17.19 -0.56
N ARG A 7 3.88 -15.95 -0.56
CA ARG A 7 3.76 -15.14 -1.77
C ARG A 7 5.12 -14.58 -2.18
N ARG A 8 5.38 -14.54 -3.48
CA ARG A 8 6.57 -13.88 -4.04
C ARG A 8 6.37 -12.38 -3.97
N ILE A 9 7.34 -11.67 -3.39
CA ILE A 9 7.31 -10.21 -3.28
C ILE A 9 8.57 -9.66 -3.93
N GLU A 10 8.40 -8.79 -4.91
CA GLU A 10 9.47 -8.05 -5.56
C GLU A 10 9.40 -6.60 -5.14
N ARG A 11 10.55 -6.05 -4.76
CA ARG A 11 10.65 -4.70 -4.22
C ARG A 11 11.61 -3.86 -5.02
N GLU A 12 11.22 -2.62 -5.22
CA GLU A 12 12.06 -1.55 -5.71
C GLU A 12 11.92 -0.35 -4.78
N GLN A 13 13.04 0.28 -4.44
CA GLN A 13 13.09 1.47 -3.60
C GLN A 13 14.10 2.43 -4.20
N VAL A 14 13.70 3.69 -4.34
CA VAL A 14 14.53 4.71 -4.99
C VAL A 14 14.42 6.03 -4.22
N ASP A 15 15.56 6.66 -4.05
CA ASP A 15 15.68 7.99 -3.47
C ASP A 15 15.49 9.03 -4.57
N LEU A 16 14.64 10.02 -4.30
CA LEU A 16 14.40 11.16 -5.17
C LEU A 16 14.98 12.43 -4.53
N PRO A 17 15.28 13.48 -5.32
CA PRO A 17 15.77 14.74 -4.77
C PRO A 17 14.89 15.36 -3.67
N ASN A 18 13.58 15.11 -3.69
CA ASN A 18 12.61 15.68 -2.74
C ASN A 18 11.86 14.63 -1.90
N GLY A 19 12.27 13.36 -1.96
CA GLY A 19 11.53 12.29 -1.31
C GLY A 19 12.06 10.88 -1.60
N HIS A 20 11.21 9.89 -1.43
CA HIS A 20 11.51 8.50 -1.76
C HIS A 20 10.27 7.85 -2.31
N TRP A 21 10.46 6.80 -3.09
CA TRP A 21 9.37 5.88 -3.37
C TRP A 21 9.78 4.45 -3.12
N ILE A 22 8.77 3.65 -2.80
CA ILE A 22 8.84 2.21 -2.69
C ILE A 22 7.71 1.59 -3.51
N LYS A 23 8.06 0.56 -4.27
CA LYS A 23 7.15 -0.26 -5.05
C LYS A 23 7.28 -1.69 -4.62
N ASP A 24 6.17 -2.29 -4.23
CA ASP A 24 6.09 -3.73 -3.96
C ASP A 24 5.15 -4.37 -5.00
N ASN A 25 5.63 -5.38 -5.71
CA ASN A 25 4.79 -6.27 -6.52
C ASN A 25 4.63 -7.59 -5.77
N ILE A 26 3.39 -8.00 -5.52
CA ILE A 26 3.08 -9.20 -4.73
C ILE A 26 2.29 -10.18 -5.58
N PHE A 27 2.89 -11.31 -5.86
CA PHE A 27 2.35 -12.37 -6.72
C PHE A 27 1.71 -13.47 -5.88
N GLY A 28 0.47 -13.83 -6.23
CA GLY A 28 -0.29 -14.87 -5.55
C GLY A 28 -1.75 -14.45 -5.33
N PRO A 29 -2.46 -15.10 -4.39
CA PRO A 29 -3.85 -14.76 -4.11
C PRO A 29 -4.00 -13.32 -3.61
N VAL A 30 -4.74 -12.51 -4.36
CA VAL A 30 -5.09 -11.11 -4.01
C VAL A 30 -6.59 -10.95 -3.73
N ILE A 31 -7.43 -11.80 -4.31
CA ILE A 31 -8.88 -11.80 -4.11
C ILE A 31 -9.24 -12.72 -2.94
N PRO A 32 -9.85 -12.20 -1.86
CA PRO A 32 -10.30 -13.05 -0.78
C PRO A 32 -11.36 -14.06 -1.25
N SER A 33 -11.24 -15.30 -0.76
CA SER A 33 -12.17 -16.39 -1.03
C SER A 33 -13.45 -16.23 -0.21
N SER A 34 -14.61 -16.55 -0.78
CA SER A 34 -15.87 -16.60 -0.02
C SER A 34 -16.07 -17.91 0.74
N VAL A 35 -15.26 -18.95 0.47
CA VAL A 35 -15.41 -20.29 1.05
C VAL A 35 -14.31 -20.60 2.07
N GLY A 36 -13.10 -20.09 1.85
CA GLY A 36 -11.94 -20.31 2.73
C GLY A 36 -11.55 -19.06 3.51
N ASN A 37 -10.74 -18.20 2.87
CA ASN A 37 -10.18 -17.01 3.50
C ASN A 37 -10.89 -15.72 3.04
N PRO A 38 -11.77 -15.11 3.87
CA PRO A 38 -12.51 -13.90 3.52
C PRO A 38 -11.67 -12.61 3.62
N THR A 39 -10.42 -12.69 4.07
CA THR A 39 -9.55 -11.53 4.26
C THR A 39 -8.10 -11.82 3.86
N ILE A 40 -7.53 -10.96 3.02
CA ILE A 40 -6.12 -11.04 2.64
C ILE A 40 -5.49 -9.71 3.03
N TYR A 41 -4.43 -9.76 3.85
CA TYR A 41 -3.67 -8.55 4.17
C TYR A 41 -2.23 -8.65 3.71
N PHE A 42 -1.65 -7.47 3.57
CA PHE A 42 -0.25 -7.22 3.26
C PHE A 42 0.22 -6.19 4.27
N GLU A 43 1.30 -6.50 4.97
CA GLU A 43 1.90 -5.59 5.94
C GLU A 43 3.38 -5.49 5.68
N ARG A 44 3.90 -4.26 5.77
CA ARG A 44 5.31 -3.95 5.58
C ARG A 44 5.75 -2.85 6.51
N THR A 45 7.00 -2.98 6.93
CA THR A 45 7.79 -1.90 7.51
C THR A 45 8.93 -1.56 6.56
N PHE A 46 9.30 -0.29 6.52
CA PHE A 46 10.47 0.20 5.78
C PHE A 46 10.91 1.54 6.37
N ASP A 47 12.15 1.90 6.07
CA ASP A 47 12.80 3.10 6.56
C ASP A 47 13.45 3.84 5.39
N PHE A 48 13.41 5.17 5.45
CA PHE A 48 14.14 6.06 4.55
C PHE A 48 15.15 6.85 5.36
N ASN A 49 16.43 6.61 5.08
CA ASN A 49 17.54 7.28 5.75
C ASN A 49 17.82 8.64 5.10
N CYS A 50 16.87 9.57 5.23
CA CYS A 50 17.02 10.94 4.74
C CYS A 50 18.01 11.68 5.63
N VAL A 51 18.89 12.50 5.03
CA VAL A 51 19.86 13.31 5.79
C VAL A 51 19.19 14.28 6.77
N VAL A 52 18.03 14.82 6.40
CA VAL A 52 17.32 15.85 7.19
C VAL A 52 16.37 15.21 8.19
N THR A 53 15.47 14.35 7.70
CA THR A 53 14.43 13.72 8.51
C THR A 53 14.38 12.23 8.19
N PRO A 54 15.13 11.37 8.89
CA PRO A 54 14.96 9.92 8.79
C PRO A 54 13.51 9.57 9.09
N THR A 55 12.89 8.75 8.24
CA THR A 55 11.49 8.34 8.45
C THR A 55 11.33 6.84 8.45
N SER A 56 10.50 6.35 9.37
CA SER A 56 10.18 4.94 9.53
C SER A 56 8.69 4.77 9.32
N TRP A 57 8.30 3.68 8.69
CA TRP A 57 6.93 3.48 8.25
C TRP A 57 6.43 2.07 8.53
N LEU A 58 5.14 2.00 8.87
CA LEU A 58 4.34 0.78 8.87
C LEU A 58 3.17 1.00 7.91
N PHE A 59 3.11 0.14 6.90
CA PHE A 59 2.09 0.15 5.87
C PHE A 59 1.34 -1.18 5.89
N ARG A 60 0.01 -1.11 5.90
CA ARG A 60 -0.87 -2.27 5.83
C ARG A 60 -1.98 -2.04 4.81
N VAL A 61 -2.20 -3.03 3.95
CA VAL A 61 -3.39 -3.12 3.08
C VAL A 61 -4.15 -4.37 3.43
N THR A 62 -5.47 -4.24 3.57
CA THR A 62 -6.35 -5.38 3.83
C THR A 62 -7.46 -5.41 2.79
N PHE A 63 -7.47 -6.47 1.98
CA PHE A 63 -8.57 -6.83 1.12
C PHE A 63 -9.57 -7.67 1.91
N THR A 64 -10.83 -7.28 1.86
CA THR A 64 -11.91 -7.95 2.59
C THR A 64 -13.06 -8.26 1.63
N ARG A 65 -13.69 -9.40 1.82
CA ARG A 65 -14.91 -9.78 1.10
C ARG A 65 -16.07 -9.84 2.08
N ALA A 66 -17.03 -8.93 1.93
CA ALA A 66 -18.22 -8.88 2.80
C ALA A 66 -19.31 -9.87 2.34
N LYS A 67 -20.33 -10.09 3.20
CA LYS A 67 -21.57 -10.82 2.83
C LYS A 67 -22.29 -10.03 1.75
N GLY A 68 -22.05 -10.39 0.49
CA GLY A 68 -22.32 -9.55 -0.68
C GLY A 68 -21.33 -9.79 -1.82
N LYS A 69 -20.25 -10.54 -1.55
CA LYS A 69 -19.23 -11.03 -2.50
C LYS A 69 -18.34 -9.96 -3.15
N ASP A 70 -18.64 -8.68 -3.01
CA ASP A 70 -17.75 -7.59 -3.43
C ASP A 70 -16.48 -7.57 -2.57
N VAL A 71 -15.37 -7.14 -3.18
CA VAL A 71 -14.08 -6.95 -2.51
C VAL A 71 -13.90 -5.46 -2.20
N SER A 72 -13.52 -5.17 -0.97
CA SER A 72 -13.12 -3.84 -0.51
C SER A 72 -11.66 -3.87 -0.07
N CYS A 73 -11.01 -2.71 -0.10
CA CYS A 73 -9.62 -2.53 0.31
C CYS A 73 -9.55 -1.48 1.43
N ILE A 74 -8.74 -1.74 2.44
CA ILE A 74 -8.45 -0.80 3.52
C ILE A 74 -6.94 -0.55 3.49
N SER A 75 -6.53 0.71 3.37
CA SER A 75 -5.13 1.10 3.56
C SER A 75 -4.97 1.72 4.95
N ALA A 76 -3.87 1.38 5.62
CA ALA A 76 -3.42 1.99 6.86
C ALA A 76 -1.94 2.33 6.71
N ILE A 77 -1.62 3.62 6.78
CA ILE A 77 -0.26 4.14 6.64
C ILE A 77 0.10 4.82 7.96
N ARG A 78 1.16 4.38 8.59
CA ARG A 78 1.66 4.95 9.84
C ARG A 78 3.10 5.36 9.69
N ARG A 79 3.40 6.60 10.07
CA ARG A 79 4.76 7.04 10.34
C ARG A 79 5.14 6.62 11.75
N THR A 80 6.18 5.80 11.89
CA THR A 80 6.58 5.15 13.15
C THR A 80 7.80 5.78 13.80
N ASP A 81 8.52 6.67 13.11
CA ASP A 81 9.60 7.45 13.70
C ASP A 81 9.09 8.58 14.61
N HIS A 82 10.03 9.21 15.31
CA HIS A 82 9.83 10.38 16.16
C HIS A 82 10.44 11.66 15.57
N ALA A 83 10.85 11.64 14.29
CA ALA A 83 11.57 12.76 13.70
C ALA A 83 10.62 13.97 13.46
N PRO A 84 11.11 15.20 13.65
CA PRO A 84 10.29 16.39 13.42
C PRO A 84 9.93 16.56 11.94
N GLY A 85 9.01 17.49 11.64
CA GLY A 85 8.63 17.82 10.27
C GLY A 85 7.41 17.06 9.76
N LEU A 86 6.74 17.66 8.77
CA LEU A 86 5.55 17.11 8.13
C LEU A 86 5.95 16.52 6.78
N VAL A 87 5.39 15.36 6.45
CA VAL A 87 5.68 14.67 5.19
C VAL A 87 4.39 14.45 4.40
N ASN A 88 4.45 14.60 3.09
CA ASN A 88 3.33 14.24 2.22
C ASN A 88 3.50 12.80 1.77
N VAL A 89 2.42 12.04 1.73
CA VAL A 89 2.43 10.64 1.32
C VAL A 89 1.44 10.43 0.20
N GLN A 90 1.87 9.78 -0.87
CA GLN A 90 0.99 9.30 -1.93
C GLN A 90 1.03 7.77 -1.92
N PHE A 91 -0.13 7.15 -1.90
CA PHE A 91 -0.28 5.70 -1.93
C PHE A 91 -1.22 5.29 -3.06
N TRP A 92 -0.81 4.27 -3.80
CA TRP A 92 -1.52 3.76 -4.96
C TRP A 92 -1.51 2.24 -4.85
N THR A 93 -2.64 1.60 -5.17
CA THR A 93 -2.66 0.16 -5.36
C THR A 93 -3.42 -0.23 -6.61
N THR A 94 -2.80 -1.14 -7.36
CA THR A 94 -3.35 -1.68 -8.58
C THR A 94 -3.39 -3.20 -8.47
N ILE A 95 -4.55 -3.79 -8.78
CA ILE A 95 -4.67 -5.24 -8.98
C ILE A 95 -4.53 -5.50 -10.47
N LEU A 96 -3.64 -6.42 -10.84
CA LEU A 96 -3.25 -6.69 -12.21
C LEU A 96 -3.48 -8.16 -12.56
N THR A 97 -3.87 -8.42 -13.80
CA THR A 97 -3.80 -9.77 -14.39
C THR A 97 -2.37 -10.12 -14.80
N ASP A 98 -1.89 -11.31 -14.48
CA ASP A 98 -0.48 -11.71 -14.68
C ASP A 98 -0.04 -11.76 -16.15
N ILE A 99 -0.94 -12.10 -17.08
CA ILE A 99 -0.57 -12.38 -18.49
C ILE A 99 -0.49 -11.12 -19.35
N PHE A 100 -1.20 -10.05 -18.97
CA PHE A 100 -1.36 -8.86 -19.82
C PHE A 100 -1.26 -7.53 -19.07
N CYS A 101 -1.01 -7.56 -17.75
CA CYS A 101 -0.96 -6.38 -16.89
C CYS A 101 -2.16 -5.43 -17.07
N PHE A 102 -3.36 -5.97 -17.33
CA PHE A 102 -4.56 -5.13 -17.33
C PHE A 102 -4.96 -4.79 -15.90
N ASP A 103 -5.23 -3.51 -15.67
CA ASP A 103 -5.75 -2.97 -14.42
C ASP A 103 -7.15 -3.53 -14.15
N VAL A 104 -7.25 -4.42 -13.17
CA VAL A 104 -8.51 -4.92 -12.64
C VAL A 104 -9.15 -3.88 -11.74
N SER A 105 -8.33 -3.21 -10.94
CA SER A 105 -8.75 -2.19 -9.99
C SER A 105 -7.58 -1.26 -9.71
N TYR A 106 -7.88 0.02 -9.55
CA TYR A 106 -6.94 1.05 -9.13
C TYR A 106 -7.56 1.89 -8.01
N VAL A 107 -6.83 2.11 -6.93
CA VAL A 107 -7.20 3.11 -5.92
C VAL A 107 -5.99 3.91 -5.48
N GLN A 108 -6.24 5.15 -5.05
CA GLN A 108 -5.24 6.09 -4.59
C GLN A 108 -5.63 6.74 -3.27
N HIS A 109 -4.63 7.09 -2.47
CA HIS A 109 -4.76 7.77 -1.19
C HIS A 109 -3.67 8.83 -1.08
N PHE A 110 -4.06 10.07 -0.86
CA PHE A 110 -3.14 11.17 -0.62
C PHE A 110 -3.26 11.66 0.82
N ILE A 111 -2.13 11.75 1.52
CA ILE A 111 -2.04 12.26 2.88
C ILE A 111 -1.14 13.50 2.84
N SER A 112 -1.70 14.66 3.17
CA SER A 112 -0.92 15.89 3.28
C SER A 112 -0.45 16.11 4.70
N GLY A 113 0.84 16.43 4.87
CA GLY A 113 1.41 16.90 6.13
C GLY A 113 1.30 15.91 7.29
N MET A 114 1.64 14.63 7.08
CA MET A 114 1.63 13.61 8.11
C MET A 114 2.71 13.86 9.18
N PRO A 115 2.36 14.06 10.46
CA PRO A 115 3.33 14.20 11.53
C PRO A 115 3.86 12.83 12.00
N ALA A 116 4.99 12.85 12.72
CA ALA A 116 5.53 11.66 13.37
C ALA A 116 4.52 10.96 14.29
N GLY A 117 4.58 9.63 14.32
CA GLY A 117 3.68 8.78 15.11
C GLY A 117 2.23 8.66 14.58
N ARG A 118 1.82 9.46 13.60
CA ARG A 118 0.44 9.47 13.07
C ARG A 118 0.16 8.24 12.23
N VAL A 119 -1.09 7.77 12.34
CA VAL A 119 -1.69 6.80 11.42
C VAL A 119 -2.81 7.47 10.65
N ASP A 120 -2.86 7.18 9.35
CA ASP A 120 -4.00 7.49 8.49
C ASP A 120 -4.59 6.19 7.94
N ARG A 121 -5.92 6.14 7.82
CA ARG A 121 -6.67 4.96 7.40
C ARG A 121 -7.73 5.36 6.38
N GLN A 122 -7.70 4.72 5.22
CA GLN A 122 -8.69 4.92 4.16
C GLN A 122 -9.36 3.61 3.78
N VAL A 123 -10.69 3.65 3.63
CA VAL A 123 -11.50 2.51 3.18
C VAL A 123 -11.99 2.75 1.76
N PHE A 124 -11.62 1.85 0.85
CA PHE A 124 -12.08 1.79 -0.53
C PHE A 124 -13.10 0.66 -0.66
N LYS A 125 -14.37 1.02 -0.77
CA LYS A 125 -15.46 0.04 -0.89
C LYS A 125 -15.63 -0.39 -2.35
N HIS A 126 -16.02 -1.64 -2.56
CA HIS A 126 -16.44 -2.17 -3.87
C HIS A 126 -15.39 -2.02 -4.98
N ILE A 127 -14.12 -2.16 -4.66
CA ILE A 127 -13.02 -2.05 -5.64
C ILE A 127 -13.07 -3.16 -6.70
N ILE A 128 -13.69 -4.31 -6.37
CA ILE A 128 -14.03 -5.36 -7.32
C ILE A 128 -15.45 -5.82 -7.00
N SER A 129 -16.33 -5.76 -8.00
CA SER A 129 -17.71 -6.25 -7.84
C SER A 129 -17.75 -7.77 -7.75
N SER A 130 -18.79 -8.28 -7.12
CA SER A 130 -19.04 -9.70 -6.89
C SER A 130 -19.04 -10.53 -8.17
N LYS A 131 -19.54 -9.97 -9.28
CA LYS A 131 -19.54 -10.59 -10.61
C LYS A 131 -18.12 -10.85 -11.11
N TYR A 132 -17.22 -9.87 -10.95
CA TYR A 132 -15.83 -10.00 -11.38
C TYR A 132 -15.01 -10.82 -10.38
N ALA A 133 -15.28 -10.68 -9.08
CA ALA A 133 -14.55 -11.40 -8.04
C ALA A 133 -14.65 -12.93 -8.19
N SER A 134 -15.76 -13.48 -8.69
CA SER A 134 -15.86 -14.92 -8.99
C SER A 134 -15.04 -15.36 -10.19
N ILE A 135 -14.92 -14.53 -11.22
CA ILE A 135 -14.15 -14.84 -12.44
C ILE A 135 -12.65 -14.72 -12.18
N LEU A 136 -12.26 -13.69 -11.43
CA LEU A 136 -10.89 -13.32 -11.15
C LEU A 136 -10.23 -14.23 -10.10
N TYR A 137 -11.03 -14.89 -9.25
CA TYR A 137 -10.51 -15.77 -8.19
C TYR A 137 -9.66 -16.92 -8.72
N GLU A 138 -9.98 -17.43 -9.91
CA GLU A 138 -9.25 -18.54 -10.54
C GLU A 138 -8.06 -18.07 -11.39
N GLN A 139 -7.89 -16.76 -11.57
CA GLN A 139 -6.82 -16.20 -12.36
C GLN A 139 -5.55 -15.99 -11.54
N LYS A 140 -4.40 -16.07 -12.21
CA LYS A 140 -3.15 -15.56 -11.66
C LYS A 140 -3.24 -14.04 -11.67
N LEU A 141 -3.30 -13.47 -10.48
CA LEU A 141 -3.33 -12.04 -10.24
C LEU A 141 -2.11 -11.67 -9.40
N HIS A 142 -1.76 -10.39 -9.45
CA HIS A 142 -0.83 -9.81 -8.51
C HIS A 142 -1.31 -8.41 -8.12
N VAL A 143 -0.79 -7.91 -7.01
CA VAL A 143 -1.06 -6.55 -6.54
C VAL A 143 0.22 -5.76 -6.55
N GLN A 144 0.13 -4.53 -7.07
CA GLN A 144 1.19 -3.54 -6.98
C GLN A 144 0.81 -2.53 -5.91
N PHE A 145 1.75 -2.24 -5.01
CA PHE A 145 1.68 -1.13 -4.08
C PHE A 145 2.76 -0.13 -4.45
N PHE A 146 2.39 1.12 -4.57
CA PHE A 146 3.32 2.22 -4.76
C PHE A 146 3.10 3.23 -3.64
N LEU A 147 4.17 3.57 -2.93
CA LEU A 147 4.15 4.58 -1.89
C LEU A 147 5.26 5.58 -2.14
N ILE A 148 4.90 6.86 -2.12
CA ILE A 148 5.83 7.98 -2.27
C ILE A 148 5.76 8.83 -1.02
N VAL A 149 6.91 9.15 -0.45
CA VAL A 149 7.06 10.06 0.68
C VAL A 149 7.82 11.29 0.21
N HIS A 150 7.26 12.47 0.39
CA HIS A 150 7.88 13.75 0.05
C HIS A 150 8.04 14.65 1.28
N GLY A 151 8.97 15.60 1.19
CA GLY A 151 9.22 16.61 2.23
C GLY A 151 10.15 16.13 3.34
N CYS A 152 10.73 14.94 3.22
CA CYS A 152 11.72 14.39 4.17
C CYS A 152 13.17 14.83 3.88
N HIS A 153 13.44 15.40 2.70
CA HIS A 153 14.75 15.92 2.27
C HIS A 153 14.90 17.44 2.40
N SER A 154 13.80 18.16 2.60
CA SER A 154 13.84 19.62 2.61
C SER A 154 14.38 20.14 3.96
N ALA A 155 15.64 20.56 3.98
CA ALA A 155 16.22 21.34 5.08
C ALA A 155 15.69 22.80 5.12
N GLY A 156 14.83 23.21 4.18
CA GLY A 156 14.35 24.57 4.02
C GLY A 156 12.85 24.63 3.79
N ASP A 157 12.11 24.73 4.90
CA ASP A 157 10.97 25.66 5.08
C ASP A 157 10.80 25.88 6.59
N LYS A 158 11.94 26.19 7.23
CA LYS A 158 12.01 26.79 8.56
C LYS A 158 12.62 28.17 8.42
N THR A 159 12.00 29.01 7.63
CA THR A 159 12.21 30.46 7.65
C THR A 159 10.86 31.09 7.36
N GLU A 160 10.26 31.57 8.45
CA GLU A 160 9.39 32.74 8.59
C GLU A 160 8.25 32.97 7.58
#